data_AF-A0A3R7PSU8-F1
#
_entry.id   AF-A0A3R7PSU8-F1
#
_cell.length_a   1.000
_cell.length_b   1.000
_cell.length_c   1.000
_cell.angle_alpha   90.00
_cell.angle_beta   90.00
_cell.angle_gamma   90.00
#
_symmetry.space_group_name_H-M   'P 1'
#
loop_
_entity.id
_entity.type
_entity.pdbx_description
1 polymer ?
#
loop_
_entity_poly.entity_id
_entity_poly.type
_entity_poly.pdbx_seq_one_letter_code
_entity_poly.pdbx_strand_id
1 'polypeptide(L)'
;MKYSENKEAQQAGDAQEGEGEEEGQEDAKDASQEDEEEDDVIYQVIPRQADEGMYTWGFFLEGARWDREQRCLVDMVAKQLHDQLPIILFQPAPMPEEEGGPAAAEEEVPGMYRCPVYRTSDRSGTISTTGHSSNYILDLILPSQLPQSYWVARGAAALTQLDD
;
A
#
# COMPACT_ATOMS: atom_id res chain seq x y z
N MET A 1 -15.00 -68.25 -23.72
CA MET A 1 -16.33 -68.31 -23.06
C MET A 1 -17.04 -67.01 -23.42
N LYS A 2 -18.06 -67.00 -24.30
CA LYS A 2 -19.50 -67.27 -23.99
C LYS A 2 -20.02 -66.23 -22.97
N TYR A 3 -21.07 -65.42 -23.12
CA TYR A 3 -22.27 -65.40 -23.97
C TYR A 3 -22.87 -63.97 -24.04
N SER A 4 -23.86 -63.83 -24.92
CA SER A 4 -24.71 -62.74 -25.41
C SER A 4 -25.75 -62.10 -24.45
N GLU A 5 -26.19 -60.87 -24.81
CA GLU A 5 -27.57 -60.28 -24.75
C GLU A 5 -28.32 -60.23 -23.39
N ASN A 6 -29.30 -59.37 -23.04
CA ASN A 6 -30.20 -58.44 -23.72
C ASN A 6 -30.96 -57.54 -22.69
N LYS A 7 -31.48 -56.39 -23.16
CA LYS A 7 -32.77 -55.71 -22.88
C LYS A 7 -33.28 -55.27 -21.48
N GLU A 8 -33.71 -54.00 -21.46
CA GLU A 8 -34.98 -53.40 -20.95
C GLU A 8 -35.48 -53.66 -19.52
N ALA A 9 -35.79 -52.59 -18.77
CA ALA A 9 -37.16 -52.27 -18.31
C ALA A 9 -37.20 -51.06 -17.36
N GLN A 10 -38.29 -50.31 -17.49
CA GLN A 10 -38.69 -49.11 -16.78
C GLN A 10 -39.36 -49.39 -15.41
N GLN A 11 -39.45 -48.31 -14.62
CA GLN A 11 -40.54 -47.91 -13.72
C GLN A 11 -40.56 -48.32 -12.22
N ALA A 12 -40.34 -47.29 -11.39
CA ALA A 12 -41.29 -46.66 -10.44
C ALA A 12 -41.60 -47.24 -9.05
N GLY A 13 -41.66 -46.32 -8.07
CA GLY A 13 -42.21 -46.44 -6.71
C GLY A 13 -41.08 -46.53 -5.67
N ASP A 14 -40.95 -45.67 -4.66
CA ASP A 14 -41.97 -45.18 -3.74
C ASP A 14 -41.52 -43.88 -3.00
N ALA A 15 -42.47 -43.17 -2.37
CA ALA A 15 -42.35 -41.80 -1.86
C ALA A 15 -42.00 -41.66 -0.35
N GLN A 16 -41.51 -40.45 -0.01
CA GLN A 16 -41.48 -39.76 1.31
C GLN A 16 -40.53 -40.32 2.38
N GLU A 17 -39.83 -39.54 3.22
CA GLU A 17 -40.01 -38.17 3.74
C GLU A 17 -38.70 -37.73 4.44
N GLY A 18 -38.43 -36.42 4.57
CA GLY A 18 -37.40 -35.93 5.51
C GLY A 18 -36.71 -34.61 5.14
N GLU A 19 -37.38 -33.50 5.50
CA GLU A 19 -36.87 -32.20 5.98
C GLU A 19 -35.40 -31.81 5.71
N GLY A 20 -35.21 -30.67 5.04
CA GLY A 20 -33.93 -29.96 4.91
C GLY A 20 -34.18 -28.46 4.82
N GLU A 21 -33.52 -27.73 5.70
CA GLU A 21 -33.72 -26.35 6.11
C GLU A 21 -33.51 -25.31 4.99
N GLU A 22 -34.38 -24.29 4.93
CA GLU A 22 -34.13 -23.06 4.17
C GLU A 22 -33.06 -22.24 4.92
N GLU A 23 -31.79 -22.37 4.54
CA GLU A 23 -30.78 -21.39 4.90
C GLU A 23 -30.86 -20.19 3.94
N GLY A 24 -31.03 -19.02 4.55
CA GLY A 24 -31.06 -17.74 3.87
C GLY A 24 -29.77 -17.50 3.09
N GLN A 25 -29.96 -17.16 1.82
CA GLN A 25 -28.92 -16.57 0.99
C GLN A 25 -28.66 -15.14 1.51
N GLU A 26 -27.75 -15.02 2.48
CA GLU A 26 -27.12 -13.72 2.76
C GLU A 26 -26.21 -13.41 1.56
N ASP A 27 -26.55 -12.35 0.83
CA ASP A 27 -25.81 -11.85 -0.31
C ASP A 27 -24.37 -11.54 0.09
N ALA A 28 -23.44 -12.44 -0.25
CA ALA A 28 -22.04 -12.13 -0.37
C ALA A 28 -21.89 -11.16 -1.56
N LYS A 29 -22.05 -9.86 -1.28
CA LYS A 29 -21.55 -8.84 -2.19
C LYS A 29 -20.04 -9.06 -2.31
N ASP A 30 -19.66 -9.34 -3.54
CA ASP A 30 -18.37 -9.78 -4.00
C ASP A 30 -17.34 -8.68 -3.72
N ALA A 31 -16.43 -8.92 -2.78
CA ALA A 31 -15.35 -7.98 -2.44
C ALA A 31 -14.54 -7.53 -3.66
N SER A 32 -14.51 -8.33 -4.73
CA SER A 32 -13.85 -7.96 -5.99
C SER A 32 -14.54 -6.82 -6.74
N GLN A 33 -15.85 -6.60 -6.54
CA GLN A 33 -16.57 -5.48 -7.13
C GLN A 33 -16.34 -4.19 -6.33
N GLU A 34 -16.17 -4.28 -5.01
CA GLU A 34 -15.85 -3.13 -4.16
C GLU A 34 -14.44 -2.61 -4.43
N ASP A 35 -13.46 -3.51 -4.61
CA ASP A 35 -12.08 -3.15 -4.99
C ASP A 35 -12.00 -2.48 -6.38
N GLU A 36 -12.79 -2.93 -7.36
CA GLU A 36 -12.85 -2.31 -8.70
C GLU A 36 -13.55 -0.93 -8.68
N GLU A 37 -14.59 -0.76 -7.83
CA GLU A 37 -15.30 0.51 -7.68
C GLU A 37 -14.45 1.60 -6.98
N GLU A 38 -13.64 1.24 -5.98
CA GLU A 38 -12.72 2.17 -5.31
C GLU A 38 -11.60 2.66 -6.25
N ASP A 39 -11.04 1.74 -7.05
CA ASP A 39 -10.04 2.06 -8.06
C ASP A 39 -10.59 2.99 -9.15
N ASP A 40 -11.87 2.95 -9.49
CA ASP A 40 -12.43 3.86 -10.50
C ASP A 40 -12.59 5.31 -9.97
N VAL A 41 -12.75 5.51 -8.66
CA VAL A 41 -12.90 6.85 -8.05
C VAL A 41 -11.59 7.65 -8.09
N ILE A 42 -10.45 7.02 -7.81
CA ILE A 42 -9.14 7.70 -7.80
C ILE A 42 -8.80 8.26 -9.19
N TYR A 43 -9.18 7.54 -10.26
CA TYR A 43 -8.91 7.92 -11.64
C TYR A 43 -9.89 8.97 -12.21
N GLN A 44 -10.91 9.36 -11.46
CA GLN A 44 -11.72 10.54 -11.80
C GLN A 44 -10.93 11.84 -11.59
N VAL A 45 -9.95 11.83 -10.69
CA VAL A 45 -9.17 13.01 -10.30
C VAL A 45 -7.73 12.95 -10.82
N ILE A 46 -7.17 11.74 -10.94
CA ILE A 46 -5.79 11.52 -11.38
C ILE A 46 -5.80 10.74 -12.70
N PRO A 47 -4.98 11.10 -13.69
CA PRO A 47 -4.89 10.34 -14.94
C PRO A 47 -4.55 8.87 -14.67
N ARG A 48 -5.25 7.95 -15.35
CA ARG A 48 -5.02 6.50 -15.25
C ARG A 48 -3.59 6.09 -15.59
N GLN A 49 -2.92 6.88 -16.42
CA GLN A 49 -1.52 6.69 -16.78
C GLN A 49 -0.81 8.04 -16.66
N ALA A 50 0.36 8.05 -16.02
CA ALA A 50 1.27 9.18 -16.07
C ALA A 50 2.00 9.19 -17.43
N ASP A 51 2.25 10.38 -17.97
CA ASP A 51 3.04 10.52 -19.21
C ASP A 51 4.46 9.98 -19.00
N GLU A 52 5.02 10.21 -17.81
CA GLU A 52 6.29 9.66 -17.33
C GLU A 52 6.17 9.33 -15.84
N GLY A 53 6.70 8.16 -15.43
CA GLY A 53 6.71 7.73 -14.04
C GLY A 53 5.48 6.94 -13.59
N MET A 54 5.27 6.85 -12.29
CA MET A 54 4.21 6.04 -11.68
C MET A 54 3.60 6.74 -10.47
N TYR A 55 2.28 6.78 -10.40
CA TYR A 55 1.56 7.17 -9.19
C TYR A 55 1.62 6.03 -8.17
N THR A 56 1.96 6.36 -6.93
CA THR A 56 2.05 5.40 -5.83
C THR A 56 1.36 5.96 -4.60
N TRP A 57 0.72 5.07 -3.85
CA TRP A 57 -0.02 5.37 -2.63
C TRP A 57 0.22 4.26 -1.60
N GLY A 58 -0.33 4.41 -0.39
CA GLY A 58 -0.12 3.44 0.68
C GLY A 58 1.14 3.71 1.53
N PHE A 59 1.62 4.95 1.58
CA PHE A 59 2.63 5.35 2.55
C PHE A 59 1.99 5.92 3.81
N PHE A 60 2.41 5.41 4.96
CA PHE A 60 1.92 5.81 6.27
C PHE A 60 3.01 6.55 7.04
N LEU A 61 2.76 7.80 7.45
CA LEU A 61 3.65 8.56 8.31
C LEU A 61 3.48 8.18 9.77
N GLU A 62 4.60 7.98 10.45
CA GLU A 62 4.69 7.85 11.90
C GLU A 62 5.55 9.00 12.45
N GLY A 63 5.23 9.53 13.63
CA GLY A 63 5.96 10.63 14.26
C GLY A 63 5.72 12.02 13.64
N ALA A 64 4.92 12.09 12.58
CA ALA A 64 4.45 13.30 11.93
C ALA A 64 3.14 12.99 11.16
N ARG A 65 2.41 14.03 10.77
CA ARG A 65 1.25 13.90 9.86
C ARG A 65 1.38 14.83 8.67
N TRP A 66 0.62 14.57 7.62
CA TRP A 66 0.59 15.40 6.42
C TRP A 66 -0.56 16.40 6.48
N ASP A 67 -0.24 17.69 6.46
CA ASP A 67 -1.25 18.72 6.28
C ASP A 67 -1.63 18.83 4.80
N ARG A 68 -2.87 18.49 4.46
CA ARG A 68 -3.38 18.47 3.08
C ARG A 68 -3.64 19.87 2.53
N GLU A 69 -3.93 20.84 3.40
CA GLU A 69 -4.15 22.23 3.01
C GLU A 69 -2.81 22.93 2.79
N GLN A 70 -1.88 22.79 3.74
CA GLN A 70 -0.57 23.44 3.69
C GLN A 70 0.46 22.65 2.86
N ARG A 71 0.17 21.39 2.55
CA ARG A 71 1.03 20.46 1.79
C ARG A 71 2.42 20.33 2.40
N CYS A 72 2.47 20.14 3.72
CA CYS A 72 3.71 19.98 4.46
C CYS A 72 3.53 19.11 5.73
N LEU A 73 4.64 18.69 6.31
CA LEU A 73 4.66 17.99 7.59
C LEU A 73 4.27 18.90 8.74
N VAL A 74 3.42 18.36 9.60
CA VAL A 74 3.00 18.99 10.86
C VAL A 74 2.96 17.94 11.98
N ASP A 75 2.85 18.39 13.22
CA ASP A 75 2.81 17.48 14.38
C ASP A 75 1.60 16.55 14.33
N MET A 76 1.85 15.31 14.77
CA MET A 76 0.84 14.28 14.96
C MET A 76 -0.26 14.73 15.93
N VAL A 77 -1.50 14.31 15.72
CA VAL A 77 -2.59 14.54 16.68
C VAL A 77 -2.57 13.45 17.75
N ALA A 78 -2.95 13.81 18.98
CA ALA A 78 -3.03 12.87 20.08
C ALA A 78 -3.93 11.67 19.73
N LYS A 79 -3.47 10.46 20.10
CA LYS A 79 -4.14 9.17 19.85
C LYS A 79 -4.21 8.74 18.37
N GLN A 80 -3.47 9.40 17.49
CA GLN A 80 -3.27 8.94 16.12
C GLN A 80 -1.83 8.43 15.98
N LEU A 81 -1.67 7.15 15.65
CA LEU A 81 -0.34 6.53 15.53
C LEU A 81 0.27 6.78 14.14
N HIS A 82 -0.57 6.77 13.11
CA HIS A 82 -0.17 6.94 11.74
C HIS A 82 -1.08 7.92 10.99
N ASP A 83 -0.53 8.64 10.03
CA ASP A 83 -1.28 9.38 9.01
C ASP A 83 -0.93 8.85 7.62
N GLN A 84 -1.74 9.15 6.60
CA GLN A 84 -1.43 8.75 5.22
C GLN A 84 -0.86 9.92 4.42
N LEU A 85 0.23 9.65 3.70
CA LEU A 85 0.73 10.57 2.68
C LEU A 85 -0.23 10.65 1.49
N PRO A 86 -0.22 11.77 0.75
CA PRO A 86 -0.95 11.87 -0.50
C PRO A 86 -0.33 10.93 -1.55
N ILE A 87 -1.02 10.78 -2.66
CA ILE A 87 -0.52 10.06 -3.82
C ILE A 87 0.74 10.77 -4.35
N ILE A 88 1.81 10.00 -4.54
CA ILE A 88 3.12 10.49 -4.96
C ILE A 88 3.38 10.03 -6.39
N LEU A 89 3.78 10.95 -7.26
CA LEU A 89 4.30 10.61 -8.59
C LEU A 89 5.81 10.37 -8.48
N PHE A 90 6.24 9.13 -8.71
CA PHE A 90 7.65 8.80 -8.88
C PHE A 90 8.04 8.97 -10.34
N GLN A 91 8.80 10.02 -10.63
CA GLN A 91 9.35 10.27 -11.96
C GLN A 91 10.83 9.84 -12.01
N PRO A 92 11.21 8.94 -12.93
CA PRO A 92 12.60 8.60 -13.15
C PRO A 92 13.39 9.84 -13.59
N ALA A 93 14.55 10.07 -12.98
CA ALA A 93 15.45 11.15 -13.36
C ALA A 93 16.89 10.60 -13.53
N PRO A 94 17.68 11.15 -14.47
CA PRO A 94 19.09 10.81 -14.56
C PRO A 94 19.81 11.22 -13.27
N MET A 95 20.73 10.37 -12.81
CA MET A 95 21.57 10.69 -11.67
C MET A 95 22.55 11.82 -12.06
N PRO A 96 22.66 12.91 -11.29
CA PRO A 96 23.60 13.99 -11.61
C PRO A 96 25.04 13.47 -11.66
N GLU A 97 25.75 13.76 -12.75
CA GLU A 97 27.13 13.26 -12.97
C GLU A 97 28.18 14.02 -12.12
N GLU A 98 27.90 15.27 -11.70
CA GLU A 98 28.88 16.17 -11.07
C GLU A 98 28.68 16.37 -9.56
N GLU A 99 27.59 15.85 -9.02
CA GLU A 99 27.23 15.91 -7.61
C GLU A 99 27.30 14.48 -7.09
N GLY A 100 28.43 14.11 -6.47
CA GLY A 100 28.85 12.76 -6.12
C GLY A 100 27.75 11.78 -5.69
N GLY A 101 27.11 11.11 -6.64
CA GLY A 101 26.13 10.05 -6.41
C GLY A 101 25.01 10.43 -5.41
N PRO A 102 24.35 9.45 -4.77
CA PRO A 102 23.33 9.73 -3.74
C PRO A 102 23.85 10.53 -2.53
N ALA A 103 25.17 10.76 -2.42
CA ALA A 103 25.79 11.52 -1.35
C ALA A 103 25.76 13.05 -1.56
N ALA A 104 25.66 13.56 -2.80
CA ALA A 104 25.46 15.00 -3.00
C ALA A 104 24.05 15.48 -2.64
N ALA A 105 23.11 14.55 -2.55
CA ALA A 105 21.83 14.82 -1.95
C ALA A 105 21.94 15.10 -0.43
N GLU A 106 23.07 14.84 0.25
CA GLU A 106 23.20 15.01 1.71
C GLU A 106 23.12 16.46 2.21
N GLU A 107 23.15 17.47 1.32
CA GLU A 107 22.90 18.84 1.75
C GLU A 107 21.48 19.02 2.28
N GLU A 108 21.36 19.58 3.49
CA GLU A 108 20.06 19.91 4.06
C GLU A 108 19.37 20.98 3.21
N VAL A 109 18.32 20.57 2.49
CA VAL A 109 17.48 21.49 1.72
C VAL A 109 16.59 22.26 2.71
N PRO A 110 16.71 23.60 2.80
CA PRO A 110 15.89 24.38 3.73
C PRO A 110 14.39 24.19 3.45
N GLY A 111 13.62 23.97 4.51
CA GLY A 111 12.17 23.75 4.42
C GLY A 111 11.78 22.37 3.89
N MET A 112 12.71 21.42 3.88
CA MET A 112 12.44 20.02 3.53
C MET A 112 12.91 19.10 4.65
N TYR A 113 12.22 17.96 4.77
CA TYR A 113 12.61 16.84 5.60
C TYR A 113 12.91 15.64 4.71
N ARG A 114 14.09 15.06 4.89
CA ARG A 114 14.43 13.75 4.35
C ARG A 114 13.78 12.66 5.19
N CYS A 115 12.58 12.24 4.78
CA CYS A 115 11.78 11.26 5.48
C CYS A 115 12.18 9.84 5.03
N PRO A 116 12.78 9.01 5.90
CA PRO A 116 13.13 7.65 5.54
C PRO A 116 11.87 6.80 5.40
N VAL A 117 11.85 5.95 4.37
CA VAL A 117 10.76 5.00 4.10
C VAL A 117 11.22 3.60 4.44
N TYR A 118 10.43 2.91 5.27
CA TYR A 118 10.67 1.53 5.67
C TYR A 118 9.53 0.60 5.24
N ARG A 119 9.82 -0.69 5.15
CA ARG A 119 8.80 -1.72 4.94
C ARG A 119 7.93 -1.92 6.17
N THR A 120 8.56 -2.01 7.34
CA THR A 120 7.90 -2.32 8.62
C THR A 120 8.23 -1.30 9.72
N SER A 121 7.34 -1.16 10.70
CA SER A 121 7.44 -0.21 11.83
C SER A 121 8.62 -0.47 12.76
N ASP A 122 9.09 -1.72 12.86
CA ASP A 122 10.26 -2.09 13.66
C ASP A 122 11.52 -1.36 13.20
N ARG A 123 11.55 -0.89 11.93
CA ARG A 123 12.68 -0.17 11.28
C ARG A 123 14.03 -0.87 11.42
N SER A 124 13.99 -2.15 11.77
CA SER A 124 15.13 -3.02 11.91
C SER A 124 15.19 -3.94 10.71
N GLY A 125 16.40 -4.26 10.28
CA GLY A 125 16.62 -5.10 9.12
C GLY A 125 18.08 -5.53 9.04
N THR A 126 18.32 -6.57 8.26
CA THR A 126 19.69 -7.04 7.98
C THR A 126 20.17 -6.37 6.70
N ILE A 127 21.42 -5.92 6.71
CA ILE A 127 22.08 -5.45 5.48
C ILE A 127 22.49 -6.69 4.69
N SER A 128 22.06 -6.78 3.44
CA SER A 128 22.44 -7.87 2.54
C SER A 128 23.93 -7.78 2.17
N THR A 129 24.48 -8.86 1.59
CA THR A 129 25.85 -8.85 1.04
C THR A 129 26.05 -7.82 -0.08
N THR A 130 24.97 -7.31 -0.69
CA THR A 130 25.00 -6.24 -1.69
C THR A 130 24.79 -4.85 -1.11
N GLY A 131 24.74 -4.70 0.23
CA GLY A 131 24.60 -3.41 0.91
C GLY A 131 23.16 -2.88 0.99
N HIS A 132 22.17 -3.62 0.49
CA HIS A 132 20.77 -3.20 0.55
C HIS A 132 20.16 -3.61 1.89
N SER A 133 19.41 -2.68 2.49
CA SER A 133 18.67 -2.98 3.70
C SER A 133 17.48 -3.90 3.40
N SER A 134 17.20 -4.83 4.32
CA SER A 134 15.95 -5.59 4.28
C SER A 134 14.74 -4.80 4.79
N ASN A 135 14.89 -3.52 5.15
CA ASN A 135 13.75 -2.74 5.64
C ASN A 135 13.72 -1.32 5.10
N TYR A 136 14.87 -0.64 5.01
CA TYR A 136 14.96 0.68 4.40
C TYR A 136 14.78 0.59 2.87
N ILE A 137 13.95 1.46 2.32
CA ILE A 137 13.61 1.52 0.89
C ILE A 137 14.31 2.71 0.23
N LEU A 138 13.94 3.93 0.65
CA LEU A 138 14.41 5.20 0.10
C LEU A 138 14.08 6.34 1.06
N ASP A 139 14.54 7.55 0.74
CA ASP A 139 14.08 8.77 1.38
C ASP A 139 13.09 9.54 0.51
N LEU A 140 12.00 10.00 1.12
CA LEU A 140 11.08 10.98 0.52
C LEU A 140 11.47 12.38 0.98
N ILE A 141 11.63 13.31 0.05
CA ILE A 141 11.87 14.72 0.37
C ILE A 141 10.51 15.40 0.57
N LEU A 142 10.13 15.58 1.83
CA LEU A 142 8.83 16.10 2.22
C LEU A 142 8.93 17.57 2.66
N PRO A 143 8.09 18.48 2.16
CA PRO A 143 8.03 19.86 2.63
C PRO A 143 7.77 19.96 4.14
N SER A 144 8.46 20.87 4.80
CA SER A 144 8.25 21.17 6.21
C SER A 144 8.53 22.63 6.56
N GLN A 145 7.79 23.15 7.53
CA GLN A 145 8.05 24.47 8.13
C GLN A 145 9.01 24.39 9.32
N LEU A 146 9.34 23.18 9.79
CA LEU A 146 10.27 22.94 10.89
C LEU A 146 11.59 22.36 10.37
N PRO A 147 12.73 22.62 11.05
CA PRO A 147 14.02 22.08 10.65
C PRO A 147 14.02 20.55 10.59
N GLN A 148 14.82 19.96 9.70
CA GLN A 148 15.00 18.51 9.59
C GLN A 148 15.30 17.84 10.94
N SER A 149 16.17 18.45 11.75
CA SER A 149 16.54 17.95 13.09
C SER A 149 15.35 17.77 14.04
N TYR A 150 14.28 18.56 13.88
CA TYR A 150 13.04 18.42 14.65
C TYR A 150 12.38 17.06 14.38
N TRP A 151 12.26 16.69 13.11
CA TRP A 151 11.63 15.45 12.68
C TRP A 151 12.49 14.22 12.96
N VAL A 152 13.81 14.36 12.78
CA VAL A 152 14.78 13.32 13.18
C VAL A 152 14.65 13.02 14.67
N ALA A 153 14.59 14.05 15.53
CA ALA A 153 14.44 13.87 16.98
C ALA A 153 13.10 13.21 17.38
N ARG A 154 12.05 13.37 16.57
CA ARG A 154 10.77 12.68 16.75
C ARG A 154 10.73 11.27 16.19
N GLY A 155 11.78 10.85 15.49
CA GLY A 155 11.77 9.59 14.75
C GLY A 155 10.70 9.57 13.66
N ALA A 156 10.44 10.70 13.00
CA ALA A 156 9.45 10.73 11.93
C ALA A 156 9.90 9.89 10.73
N ALA A 157 9.06 9.01 10.23
CA ALA A 157 9.35 8.17 9.06
C ALA A 157 8.07 7.78 8.32
N ALA A 158 8.22 7.27 7.11
CA ALA A 158 7.14 6.64 6.37
C ALA A 158 7.28 5.11 6.37
N LEU A 159 6.15 4.42 6.36
CA LEU A 159 6.03 2.97 6.31
C LEU A 159 5.20 2.58 5.09
N THR A 160 5.51 1.45 4.44
CA THR A 160 4.67 0.90 3.36
C THR A 160 3.63 -0.09 3.86
N GLN A 161 3.71 -0.47 5.14
CA GLN A 161 2.81 -1.42 5.78
C GLN A 161 2.65 -1.03 7.26
N LEU A 162 1.44 -1.17 7.79
CA LEU A 162 1.13 -1.03 9.22
C LEU A 162 1.17 -2.40 9.91
N ASP A 163 1.30 -2.40 11.24
CA ASP A 163 1.23 -3.62 12.02
C ASP A 163 -0.24 -4.05 12.22
N ASP A 164 -0.49 -5.36 12.11
CA ASP A 164 -1.80 -5.99 12.35
C ASP A 164 -2.13 -6.16 13.84
#